data_AF-A0A8J6N3A0-F1
#
_entry.id   AF-A0A8J6N3A0-F1
#
_cell.length_a   1.000
_cell.length_b   1.000
_cell.length_c   1.000
_cell.angle_alpha   90.00
_cell.angle_beta   90.00
_cell.angle_gamma   90.00
#
_symmetry.space_group_name_H-M   'P 1'
#
loop_
_entity.id
_entity.type
_entity.pdbx_description
1 polymer ?
#
loop_
_entity_poly.entity_id
_entity_poly.type
_entity_poly.pdbx_seq_one_letter_code
_entity_poly.pdbx_strand_id
1 'polypeptide(L)' 'MTRAELKEIDKMIEGIEKRAKGLIEKGQGIQAIERNAARILASTKMLKINVSDLTSCFHP' A
#
# COMPACT_ATOMS: atom_id res chain seq x y z
N MET A 1 17.74 -2.74 -9.94
CA MET A 1 16.45 -3.33 -9.55
C MET A 1 15.85 -4.02 -10.76
N THR A 2 15.52 -5.31 -10.64
CA THR A 2 14.92 -6.14 -11.69
C THR A 2 13.40 -6.00 -11.68
N ARG A 3 12.73 -6.44 -12.76
CA ARG A 3 11.26 -6.50 -12.80
C ARG A 3 10.69 -7.40 -11.70
N ALA A 4 11.40 -8.47 -11.33
CA ALA A 4 10.97 -9.37 -10.26
C ALA A 4 11.02 -8.66 -8.89
N GLU A 5 12.11 -7.96 -8.60
CA GLU A 5 12.25 -7.17 -7.36
C GLU A 5 11.16 -6.08 -7.27
N LEU A 6 10.85 -5.41 -8.38
CA LEU A 6 9.79 -4.39 -8.41
C LEU A 6 8.40 -4.99 -8.17
N LYS A 7 8.12 -6.18 -8.70
CA LYS A 7 6.86 -6.91 -8.43
C LYS A 7 6.74 -7.32 -6.96
N GLU A 8 7.83 -7.70 -6.31
CA GLU A 8 7.80 -8.03 -4.89
C GLU A 8 7.51 -6.79 -4.03
N ILE A 9 8.08 -5.64 -4.37
CA ILE A 9 7.76 -4.36 -3.72
C ILE A 9 6.28 -4.00 -3.90
N ASP A 10 5.74 -4.13 -5.12
CA ASP A 10 4.32 -3.87 -5.40
C ASP A 10 3.40 -4.75 -4.55
N LYS A 11 3.68 -6.06 -4.47
CA LYS A 11 2.96 -6.98 -3.58
C LYS A 11 3.04 -6.57 -2.11
N MET A 12 4.19 -6.09 -1.64
CA MET A 12 4.33 -5.61 -0.27
C MET A 12 3.43 -4.40 0.00
N ILE A 13 3.37 -3.45 -0.95
CA ILE A 13 2.49 -2.27 -0.87
C ILE A 13 1.02 -2.69 -0.84
N GLU A 14 0.60 -3.62 -1.70
CA GLU A 14 -0.76 -4.19 -1.66
C GLU A 14 -1.07 -4.88 -0.33
N GLY A 15 -0.09 -5.58 0.25
CA GLY A 15 -0.20 -6.21 1.56
C GLY A 15 -0.44 -5.20 2.69
N ILE A 16 0.26 -4.06 2.65
CA ILE A 16 0.04 -2.95 3.60
C ILE A 16 -1.37 -2.39 3.44
N GLU A 17 -1.82 -2.16 2.19
CA GLU A 17 -3.16 -1.66 1.90
C GLU A 17 -4.24 -2.56 2.51
N LYS A 18 -4.16 -3.88 2.27
CA LYS A 18 -5.11 -4.87 2.81
C LYS A 18 -5.13 -4.87 4.33
N ARG A 19 -3.96 -4.85 4.97
CA ARG A 19 -3.85 -4.85 6.44
C ARG A 19 -4.41 -3.56 7.05
N ALA A 20 -4.15 -2.41 6.44
CA ALA A 20 -4.67 -1.13 6.91
C ALA A 20 -6.20 -1.05 6.78
N LYS A 21 -6.79 -1.55 5.69
CA LYS A 21 -8.26 -1.71 5.57
C LYS A 21 -8.82 -2.60 6.69
N GLY A 22 -8.17 -3.73 6.95
CA GLY A 22 -8.56 -4.63 8.03
C GLY A 22 -8.48 -3.99 9.43
N LEU A 23 -7.56 -3.06 9.67
CA LEU A 23 -7.48 -2.30 10.92
C LEU A 23 -8.65 -1.32 11.07
N ILE A 24 -9.14 -0.72 9.99
CA ILE A 24 -10.34 0.13 10.02
C ILE A 24 -11.56 -0.72 10.36
N GLU A 25 -11.73 -1.86 9.67
CA GLU A 25 -12.86 -2.78 9.88
C GLU A 25 -12.88 -3.35 11.31
N LYS A 26 -11.72 -3.71 11.86
CA LYS A 26 -11.57 -4.25 13.22
C LYS A 26 -11.43 -3.17 14.30
N GLY A 27 -11.34 -1.90 13.92
CA GLY A 27 -11.13 -0.79 14.83
C GLY A 27 -12.28 -0.61 15.84
N GLN A 28 -13.50 -1.03 15.48
CA GLN A 28 -14.68 -1.06 16.36
C GLN A 28 -14.92 0.25 17.12
N GLY A 29 -14.68 1.40 16.49
CA GLY A 29 -14.89 2.73 17.10
C GLY A 29 -13.70 3.25 17.90
N ILE A 30 -12.59 2.51 17.98
CA ILE A 30 -11.33 3.01 18.54
C ILE A 30 -10.72 3.99 17.53
N GLN A 31 -11.08 5.28 17.68
CA GLN A 31 -10.70 6.35 16.76
C GLN A 31 -9.19 6.42 16.50
N ALA A 32 -8.37 6.12 17.51
CA ALA A 32 -6.92 6.10 17.34
C ALA A 32 -6.48 5.05 16.31
N ILE A 33 -7.06 3.84 16.33
CA ILE A 33 -6.74 2.78 15.37
C ILE A 33 -7.21 3.19 13.97
N GLU A 34 -8.47 3.61 13.86
CA GLU A 34 -9.07 4.00 12.57
C GLU A 34 -8.32 5.16 11.91
N ARG A 35 -7.96 6.20 12.67
CA ARG A 35 -7.18 7.35 12.17
C ARG A 35 -5.76 6.99 11.78
N ASN A 36 -5.10 6.09 12.52
CA ASN A 36 -3.78 5.60 12.14
C ASN A 36 -3.85 4.76 10.86
N ALA A 37 -4.83 3.87 10.76
CA ALA A 37 -5.04 3.03 9.58
C ALA A 37 -5.39 3.87 8.33
N ALA A 38 -6.21 4.90 8.47
CA ALA A 38 -6.49 5.84 7.38
C ALA A 38 -5.24 6.60 6.90
N ARG A 39 -4.37 7.04 7.82
CA ARG A 39 -3.08 7.66 7.47
C ARG A 39 -2.14 6.70 6.75
N ILE A 40 -2.09 5.45 7.19
CA ILE A 40 -1.32 4.40 6.49
C ILE A 40 -1.84 4.26 5.05
N LEU A 41 -3.15 4.14 4.85
CA LEU A 41 -3.74 4.03 3.51
C LEU A 41 -3.40 5.21 2.60
N ALA A 42 -3.41 6.44 3.13
CA ALA A 42 -3.04 7.62 2.36
C ALA A 42 -1.58 7.53 1.86
N SER A 43 -0.65 7.17 2.75
CA SER A 43 0.77 6.97 2.38
C SER A 43 0.95 5.79 1.42
N THR A 44 0.23 4.69 1.62
CA THR A 44 0.27 3.51 0.74
C THR A 44 -0.19 3.84 -0.67
N LYS A 45 -1.22 4.70 -0.82
CA LYS A 45 -1.67 5.16 -2.15
C LYS A 45 -0.56 5.90 -2.91
N MET A 46 0.21 6.75 -2.23
CA MET A 46 1.36 7.43 -2.84
C MET A 46 2.47 6.45 -3.22
N LEU A 47 2.78 5.48 -2.37
CA LEU A 47 3.76 4.43 -2.70
C LEU A 47 3.34 3.62 -3.94
N LYS A 48 2.03 3.32 -4.07
CA LYS A 48 1.50 2.60 -5.22
C LYS A 48 1.67 3.38 -6.52
N ILE A 49 1.46 4.70 -6.51
CA ILE A 49 1.72 5.57 -7.67
C ILE A 49 3.21 5.54 -8.02
N ASN A 50 4.09 5.77 -7.04
CA ASN A 50 5.54 5.78 -7.23
C ASN A 50 6.06 4.47 -7.85
N VAL A 51 5.51 3.33 -7.44
CA VAL A 51 5.90 2.01 -7.98
C VAL A 51 5.26 1.72 -9.32
N SER A 52 4.00 2.12 -9.54
CA SER A 52 3.31 1.94 -10.82
C SER A 52 4.05 2.67 -11.95
N ASP A 53 4.50 3.91 -11.70
CA ASP A 53 5.29 4.70 -12.66
C ASP A 53 6.55 3.93 -13.09
N LEU A 54 7.27 3.33 -12.14
CA LEU A 54 8.46 2.53 -12.43
C LEU A 54 8.15 1.23 -13.19
N THR A 55 7.00 0.60 -12.97
CA THR A 55 6.60 -0.60 -13.73
C THR A 55 6.23 -0.29 -15.18
N SER A 56 5.73 0.93 -15.44
CA SER A 56 5.35 1.39 -16.79
C SER A 56 6.57 1.68 -17.68
N CYS A 57 7.72 2.04 -17.09
CA CYS A 57 8.98 2.27 -17.80
C CYS A 57 9.62 0.99 -18.38
N PHE A 58 9.11 -0.20 -18.03
CA PHE A 58 9.52 -1.45 -18.65
C PHE A 58 8.51 -1.85 -19.75
N HIS A 59 8.62 -1.23 -20.92
CA HIS A 59 8.01 -1.75 -22.16
C HIS A 59 8.91 -2.83 -22.81
N PRO A 60 8.33 -3.82 -23.51
CA PRO A 60 9.09 -4.81 -24.27
C PRO A 60 9.86 -4.18 -25.45
#